data_AF-A0A0U2ZH53-F1
#
_entry.id   AF-A0A0U2ZH53-F1
#
_cell.length_a   1.000
_cell.length_b   1.000
_cell.length_c   1.000
_cell.angle_alpha   90.00
_cell.angle_beta   90.00
_cell.angle_gamma   90.00
#
_symmetry.space_group_name_H-M   'P 1'
#
loop_
_entity.id
_entity.type
_entity.pdbx_description
1 polymer ?
#
loop_
_entity_poly.entity_id
_entity_poly.type
_entity_poly.pdbx_seq_one_letter_code
_entity_poly.pdbx_strand_id
1 'polypeptide(L)'
;MKWLIWGVVMLGLVAPLQSVALSKDVSKDKVAATQAVINLNTASAKELMSLPGIGKKKAEAIIQYRDENGGFHSIDDLIKVQGVGKKSMDALRGKISVN
;
A
#
# COMPACT_ATOMS: atom_id res chain seq x y z
N MET A 1 -52.77 16.93 -21.31
CA MET A 1 -53.39 17.91 -20.41
C MET A 1 -54.06 17.16 -19.26
N LYS A 2 -53.79 17.61 -18.01
CA LYS A 2 -54.67 17.61 -16.82
C LYS A 2 -55.19 16.26 -16.28
N TRP A 3 -54.97 16.04 -14.96
CA TRP A 3 -55.86 15.51 -13.89
C TRP A 3 -54.93 15.23 -12.67
N LEU A 4 -54.65 16.16 -11.76
CA LEU A 4 -55.41 16.56 -10.56
C LEU A 4 -56.10 15.42 -9.81
N ILE A 5 -55.41 14.81 -8.82
CA ILE A 5 -56.04 14.30 -7.59
C ILE A 5 -55.08 14.58 -6.42
N TRP A 6 -55.41 15.64 -5.69
CA TRP A 6 -54.82 16.05 -4.43
C TRP A 6 -55.85 15.62 -3.38
N GLY A 7 -55.60 14.57 -2.60
CA GLY A 7 -56.55 14.17 -1.57
C GLY A 7 -56.33 12.80 -0.97
N VAL A 8 -56.42 12.79 0.36
CA VAL A 8 -56.60 11.63 1.26
C VAL A 8 -55.30 11.00 1.80
N VAL A 9 -54.78 11.74 2.79
CA VAL A 9 -54.37 11.24 4.11
C VAL A 9 -54.99 9.88 4.45
N MET A 10 -54.16 8.87 4.69
CA MET A 10 -54.51 7.81 5.64
C MET A 10 -53.31 7.42 6.51
N LEU A 11 -53.46 7.85 7.77
CA LEU A 11 -52.79 7.44 8.98
C LEU A 11 -52.26 5.99 8.99
N GLY A 12 -51.01 5.86 9.45
CA GLY A 12 -50.66 4.81 10.42
C GLY A 12 -49.83 3.64 9.90
N LEU A 13 -48.51 3.73 10.06
CA LEU A 13 -47.76 2.78 10.91
C LEU A 13 -46.35 3.33 11.18
N VAL A 14 -46.05 3.58 12.44
CA VAL A 14 -44.69 3.86 12.93
C VAL A 14 -43.94 2.53 13.01
N ALA A 15 -42.74 2.45 12.42
CA ALA A 15 -41.63 1.69 12.96
C ALA A 15 -40.28 2.27 12.50
N PRO A 16 -39.23 2.20 13.33
CA PRO A 16 -38.05 3.07 13.25
C PRO A 16 -36.82 2.38 12.64
N LEU A 17 -35.73 3.15 12.58
CA LEU A 17 -34.32 2.74 12.48
C LEU A 17 -33.88 2.05 11.19
N GLN A 18 -33.09 2.76 10.38
CA GLN A 18 -31.77 2.27 9.99
C GLN A 18 -30.76 3.43 9.98
N SER A 19 -30.00 3.53 11.09
CA SER A 19 -28.70 4.21 11.10
C SER A 19 -27.79 3.58 10.06
N VAL A 20 -27.44 4.32 9.02
CA VAL A 20 -26.23 4.02 8.25
C VAL A 20 -25.06 4.57 9.05
N ALA A 21 -24.56 3.75 9.96
CA ALA A 21 -23.23 3.92 10.51
C ALA A 21 -22.24 3.77 9.36
N LEU A 22 -21.67 4.89 8.91
CA LEU A 22 -20.62 4.89 7.90
C LEU A 22 -19.36 4.29 8.51
N SER A 23 -19.13 3.03 8.17
CA SER A 23 -18.04 2.16 8.59
C SER A 23 -16.68 2.83 8.38
N LYS A 24 -16.03 3.18 9.49
CA LYS A 24 -14.59 3.47 9.53
C LYS A 24 -13.87 2.28 10.15
N ASP A 25 -14.09 1.10 9.57
CA ASP A 25 -13.28 -0.07 9.88
C ASP A 25 -11.97 0.08 9.11
N VAL A 26 -11.03 0.78 9.73
CA VAL A 26 -9.63 0.73 9.33
C VAL A 26 -9.14 -0.63 9.81
N SER A 27 -9.40 -1.67 9.02
CA SER A 27 -8.77 -2.98 9.19
C SER A 27 -7.29 -2.83 8.84
N LYS A 28 -6.52 -2.31 9.80
CA LYS A 28 -5.06 -2.32 9.80
C LYS A 28 -4.58 -3.59 10.50
N ASP A 29 -5.06 -4.72 10.01
CA ASP A 29 -4.57 -6.02 10.40
C ASP A 29 -3.82 -6.65 9.24
N LYS A 30 -2.50 -6.53 9.31
CA LYS A 30 -1.62 -7.55 8.76
C LYS A 30 -0.41 -7.72 9.68
N VAL A 31 -0.70 -8.29 10.85
CA VAL A 31 0.30 -9.05 11.59
C VAL A 31 0.43 -10.41 10.89
N ALA A 32 1.37 -10.49 9.95
CA ALA A 32 1.85 -11.76 9.44
C ALA A 32 3.34 -11.60 9.11
N ALA A 33 4.18 -11.89 10.10
CA ALA A 33 5.62 -12.03 9.95
C ALA A 33 5.98 -13.33 9.20
N THR A 34 5.30 -13.60 8.08
CA THR A 34 5.92 -14.36 7.00
C THR A 34 7.10 -13.52 6.55
N GLN A 35 8.28 -14.13 6.36
CA GLN A 35 9.44 -13.47 5.77
C GLN A 35 9.07 -13.10 4.31
N ALA A 36 8.30 -12.03 4.17
CA ALA A 36 7.75 -11.58 2.91
C ALA A 36 8.92 -11.04 2.12
N VAL A 37 9.27 -11.76 1.06
CA VAL A 37 10.29 -11.32 0.12
C VAL A 37 9.79 -10.00 -0.48
N ILE A 38 10.52 -8.92 -0.23
CA ILE A 38 10.14 -7.58 -0.65
C ILE A 38 10.56 -7.39 -2.10
N ASN A 39 9.59 -7.15 -2.98
CA ASN A 39 9.88 -6.90 -4.39
C ASN A 39 10.34 -5.45 -4.61
N LEU A 40 11.54 -5.25 -5.14
CA LEU A 40 12.12 -3.91 -5.33
C LEU A 40 11.34 -3.02 -6.30
N ASN A 41 10.68 -3.61 -7.30
CA ASN A 41 9.94 -2.86 -8.31
C ASN A 41 8.62 -2.32 -7.76
N THR A 42 7.97 -3.07 -6.86
CA THR A 42 6.64 -2.73 -6.34
C THR A 42 6.67 -2.20 -4.90
N ALA A 43 7.78 -2.36 -4.17
CA ALA A 43 7.86 -1.95 -2.77
C ALA A 43 7.73 -0.44 -2.60
N SER A 44 7.05 -0.07 -1.53
CA SER A 44 6.97 1.29 -1.03
C SER A 44 8.22 1.67 -0.22
N ALA A 45 8.46 2.98 -0.05
CA ALA A 45 9.57 3.48 0.77
C ALA A 45 9.57 2.86 2.19
N LYS A 46 8.37 2.64 2.76
CA LYS A 46 8.21 2.10 4.10
C LYS A 46 8.59 0.61 4.18
N GLU A 47 8.25 -0.16 3.16
CA GLU A 47 8.63 -1.57 3.06
C GLU A 47 10.14 -1.71 2.85
N LEU A 48 10.73 -0.87 1.98
CA LEU A 48 12.18 -0.82 1.79
C LEU A 48 12.90 -0.46 3.09
N MET A 49 12.40 0.51 3.86
CA MET A 49 12.95 0.88 5.17
C MET A 49 12.81 -0.22 6.24
N SER A 50 11.91 -1.18 6.04
CA SER A 50 11.82 -2.36 6.91
C SER A 50 12.97 -3.34 6.70
N LEU A 51 13.75 -3.17 5.62
CA LEU A 51 14.88 -4.02 5.31
C LEU A 51 16.12 -3.64 6.13
N PRO A 52 16.89 -4.63 6.61
CA PRO A 52 18.09 -4.37 7.39
C PRO A 52 19.13 -3.61 6.53
N GLY A 53 19.59 -2.48 7.06
CA GLY A 53 20.58 -1.64 6.38
C GLY A 53 20.01 -0.74 5.28
N ILE A 54 18.69 -0.70 5.05
CA ILE A 54 18.02 0.30 4.21
C ILE A 54 17.37 1.34 5.13
N GLY A 55 17.86 2.58 5.05
CA GLY A 55 17.26 3.72 5.75
C GLY A 55 16.51 4.63 4.78
N LYS A 56 15.93 5.71 5.29
CA LYS A 56 15.15 6.69 4.52
C LYS A 56 15.85 7.14 3.22
N LYS A 57 17.11 7.58 3.31
CA LYS A 57 17.90 8.02 2.14
C LYS A 57 18.08 6.93 1.08
N LYS A 58 18.28 5.67 1.49
CA LYS A 58 18.47 4.57 0.55
C LYS A 58 17.15 4.15 -0.09
N ALA A 59 16.07 4.13 0.68
CA ALA A 59 14.73 3.87 0.14
C ALA A 59 14.33 4.92 -0.90
N GLU A 60 14.59 6.20 -0.64
CA GLU A 60 14.39 7.28 -1.61
C GLU A 60 15.25 7.07 -2.87
N ALA A 61 16.53 6.74 -2.72
CA ALA A 61 17.42 6.46 -3.86
C ALA A 61 16.97 5.24 -4.69
N ILE A 62 16.44 4.19 -4.05
CA ILE A 62 15.89 3.01 -4.75
C ILE A 62 14.69 3.40 -5.61
N ILE A 63 13.79 4.23 -5.06
CA ILE A 63 12.62 4.72 -5.79
C ILE A 63 13.06 5.60 -6.97
N GLN A 64 13.98 6.54 -6.72
CA GLN A 64 14.50 7.40 -7.79
C GLN A 64 15.17 6.58 -8.90
N TYR A 65 15.99 5.58 -8.53
CA TYR A 65 16.60 4.69 -9.51
C TYR A 65 15.56 3.94 -10.34
N ARG A 66 14.47 3.45 -9.72
CA ARG A 66 13.36 2.81 -10.44
C ARG A 66 12.71 3.78 -11.43
N ASP A 67 12.46 5.02 -11.01
CA ASP A 67 11.79 6.02 -11.83
C ASP A 67 12.67 6.47 -13.02
N GLU A 68 14.00 6.53 -12.84
CA GLU A 68 14.97 6.91 -13.87
C GLU A 68 15.34 5.76 -14.83
N ASN A 69 15.43 4.52 -14.32
CA ASN A 69 15.92 3.37 -15.09
C ASN A 69 14.80 2.41 -15.55
N GLY A 70 13.55 2.69 -15.16
CA GLY A 70 12.39 1.83 -15.45
C GLY A 70 12.29 0.60 -14.55
N GLY A 71 13.10 0.50 -13.49
CA GLY A 71 13.07 -0.58 -12.51
C GLY A 71 14.37 -1.35 -12.32
N PHE A 72 14.29 -2.39 -11.50
CA PHE A 72 15.36 -3.33 -11.20
C PHE A 72 15.12 -4.62 -11.98
N HIS A 73 16.13 -5.06 -12.74
CA HIS A 73 16.09 -6.33 -13.46
C HIS A 73 16.73 -7.45 -12.63
N SER A 74 17.62 -7.09 -11.72
CA SER A 74 18.35 -8.02 -10.88
C SER A 74 18.59 -7.41 -9.51
N ILE A 75 18.78 -8.27 -8.50
CA ILE A 75 19.15 -7.82 -7.15
C ILE A 75 20.46 -7.01 -7.21
N ASP A 76 21.40 -7.40 -8.07
CA ASP A 76 22.68 -6.71 -8.27
C ASP A 76 22.55 -5.26 -8.74
N ASP A 77 21.46 -4.87 -9.40
CA ASP A 77 21.22 -3.48 -9.82
C ASP A 77 21.11 -2.53 -8.62
N LEU A 78 20.80 -3.03 -7.42
CA LEU A 78 20.84 -2.24 -6.20
C LEU A 78 22.23 -1.63 -5.92
N ILE A 79 23.32 -2.22 -6.43
CA ILE A 79 24.67 -1.64 -6.24
C ILE A 79 24.87 -0.34 -7.02
N LYS A 80 24.05 -0.13 -8.06
CA LYS A 80 24.05 1.10 -8.86
C LYS A 80 23.30 2.24 -8.15
N VAL A 81 22.49 1.90 -7.13
CA VAL A 81 21.74 2.88 -6.34
C VAL A 81 22.68 3.61 -5.39
N GLN A 82 22.64 4.94 -5.44
CA GLN A 82 23.49 5.78 -4.61
C GLN A 82 23.22 5.53 -3.11
N GLY A 83 24.27 5.13 -2.39
CA GLY A 83 24.20 4.86 -0.94
C GLY A 83 23.84 3.42 -0.56
N VAL A 84 23.54 2.54 -1.53
CA VAL A 84 23.44 1.09 -1.27
C VAL A 84 24.82 0.47 -1.46
N GLY A 85 25.46 0.13 -0.33
CA GLY A 85 26.78 -0.52 -0.32
C GLY A 85 26.70 -2.03 -0.10
N LYS A 86 27.85 -2.72 -0.23
CA LYS A 86 27.99 -4.16 0.02
C LYS A 86 27.35 -4.62 1.34
N LYS A 87 27.56 -3.87 2.44
CA LYS A 87 26.96 -4.17 3.75
C LYS A 87 25.43 -4.27 3.72
N SER A 88 24.77 -3.37 3.00
CA SER A 88 23.31 -3.43 2.83
C SER A 88 22.95 -4.63 1.96
N MET A 89 23.66 -4.82 0.86
CA MET A 89 23.42 -5.92 -0.07
C MET A 89 23.48 -7.30 0.60
N ASP A 90 24.50 -7.56 1.43
CA ASP A 90 24.65 -8.83 2.13
C ASP A 90 23.50 -9.09 3.12
N ALA A 91 22.97 -8.05 3.76
CA ALA A 91 21.81 -8.17 4.65
C ALA A 91 20.48 -8.35 3.88
N LEU A 92 20.44 -7.92 2.62
CA LEU A 92 19.29 -8.00 1.74
C LEU A 92 19.21 -9.33 1.00
N ARG A 93 20.35 -9.97 0.70
CA ARG A 93 20.43 -11.27 0.01
C ARG A 93 19.55 -12.30 0.73
N GLY A 94 18.43 -12.66 0.10
CA GLY A 94 17.43 -13.59 0.63
C GLY A 94 16.14 -12.97 1.20
N LYS A 95 16.04 -11.63 1.27
CA LYS A 95 14.84 -10.90 1.74
C LYS A 95 14.18 -10.06 0.65
N ILE A 96 14.81 -9.95 -0.52
CA ILE A 96 14.33 -9.15 -1.64
C ILE A 96 14.23 -9.99 -2.92
N SER A 97 13.31 -9.62 -3.78
CA SER A 97 13.15 -10.17 -5.12
C SER A 97 12.93 -9.08 -6.15
N VAL A 98 13.01 -9.49 -7.41
CA VAL A 98 12.67 -8.71 -8.59
C VAL A 98 11.75 -9.59 -9.44
N ASN A 99 10.82 -8.96 -10.15
CA ASN A 99 9.86 -9.58 -11.06
C ASN A 99 9.99 -8.96 -12.44
#